data_AF-A0A3C0EMH4-F1
#
_entry.id   AF-A0A3C0EMH4-F1
#
_cell.length_a   1.000
_cell.length_b   1.000
_cell.length_c   1.000
_cell.angle_alpha   90.00
_cell.angle_beta   90.00
_cell.angle_gamma   90.00
#
_symmetry.space_group_name_H-M   'P 1'
#
loop_
_entity.id
_entity.type
_entity.pdbx_description
1 polymer ?
#
loop_
_entity_poly.entity_id
_entity_poly.type
_entity_poly.pdbx_seq_one_letter_code
_entity_poly.pdbx_strand_id
1 'polypeptide(L)'
;QKTDVSAPQIKIEDGQTPAVTADATQTKPKPKPAATPSKRWQLPSFASIFGGLESWVINYNPDRQMQVLKGVGLETSNWLDLMLAGVLGVAVLLCGYLLIAWWRLRTPTDVVTQSWSRFCSRLEKLGLPKLSHECPRDYLKRASGEKPELAAVLEDVVARYIEIRYGGNDNPKAAAMLKQQVERFIAMS
;
A
#
# COMPACT_ATOMS: atom_id res chain seq x y z
N GLN A 1 -31.89 -3.42 71.13
CA GLN A 1 -33.11 -2.79 71.67
C GLN A 1 -32.98 -1.27 71.59
N LYS A 2 -33.52 -0.64 70.54
CA LYS A 2 -34.18 0.66 70.64
C LYS A 2 -35.23 0.69 69.53
N THR A 3 -36.43 1.02 69.94
CA THR A 3 -37.74 0.73 69.35
C THR A 3 -37.99 1.34 67.98
N ASP A 4 -38.58 0.49 67.15
CA ASP A 4 -39.31 0.68 65.91
C ASP A 4 -40.44 1.72 66.02
N VAL A 5 -40.64 2.55 64.98
CA VAL A 5 -41.76 3.50 64.87
C VAL A 5 -42.33 3.45 63.45
N SER A 6 -43.36 2.61 63.30
CA SER A 6 -44.69 2.91 62.75
C SER A 6 -44.82 3.69 61.42
N ALA A 7 -45.31 2.97 60.41
CA ALA A 7 -46.41 3.43 59.53
C ALA A 7 -47.69 2.63 59.94
N PRO A 8 -48.94 2.92 59.49
CA PRO A 8 -49.39 3.80 58.40
C PRO A 8 -50.73 4.58 58.67
N GLN A 9 -51.29 5.18 57.60
CA GLN A 9 -52.61 5.84 57.42
C GLN A 9 -52.67 7.28 57.96
N ILE A 10 -53.22 8.30 57.29
CA ILE A 10 -54.60 8.58 56.80
C ILE A 10 -54.45 9.80 55.84
N LYS A 11 -55.20 10.09 54.77
CA LYS A 11 -56.60 10.53 54.70
C LYS A 11 -56.88 11.05 53.27
N ILE A 12 -58.02 10.66 52.74
CA ILE A 12 -58.64 11.10 51.48
C ILE A 12 -59.52 12.34 51.76
N GLU A 13 -59.51 13.27 50.80
CA GLU A 13 -60.50 14.32 50.48
C GLU A 13 -60.77 15.48 51.44
N ASP A 14 -60.60 16.68 50.90
CA ASP A 14 -61.58 17.78 50.83
C ASP A 14 -61.02 18.73 49.72
N GLY A 15 -61.73 19.22 48.73
CA GLY A 15 -63.10 19.75 48.74
C GLY A 15 -63.02 21.25 48.38
N GLN A 16 -63.66 21.60 47.26
CA GLN A 16 -64.16 22.95 46.90
C GLN A 16 -63.25 24.02 46.24
N THR A 17 -63.55 24.19 44.95
CA THR A 17 -63.64 25.40 44.06
C THR A 17 -64.44 26.55 44.76
N PRO A 18 -64.64 27.79 44.23
CA PRO A 18 -64.52 28.28 42.84
C PRO A 18 -64.05 29.75 42.65
N ALA A 19 -63.90 30.21 41.39
CA ALA A 19 -64.38 31.53 40.97
C ALA A 19 -64.21 31.83 39.46
N VAL A 20 -65.35 32.04 38.79
CA VAL A 20 -65.66 33.15 37.85
C VAL A 20 -64.98 33.11 36.46
N THR A 21 -65.60 32.53 35.44
CA THR A 21 -66.47 33.10 34.38
C THR A 21 -65.88 34.13 33.40
N ALA A 22 -66.12 33.80 32.10
CA ALA A 22 -66.28 34.66 30.92
C ALA A 22 -65.01 35.25 30.28
N ASP A 23 -64.74 34.91 29.01
CA ASP A 23 -65.17 35.74 27.87
C ASP A 23 -64.79 35.12 26.50
N ALA A 24 -65.57 35.50 25.49
CA ALA A 24 -65.25 35.59 24.07
C ALA A 24 -64.92 34.31 23.26
N THR A 25 -65.98 33.82 22.60
CA THR A 25 -65.93 33.20 21.27
C THR A 25 -65.20 34.10 20.28
N GLN A 26 -64.24 33.60 19.48
CA GLN A 26 -63.94 34.18 18.16
C GLN A 26 -63.20 33.21 17.19
N THR A 27 -63.97 32.78 16.18
CA THR A 27 -63.65 32.72 14.74
C THR A 27 -62.42 31.99 14.18
N LYS A 28 -62.71 30.91 13.43
CA LYS A 28 -61.85 30.30 12.40
C LYS A 28 -61.45 31.29 11.28
N PRO A 29 -60.20 31.27 10.79
CA PRO A 29 -59.85 31.81 9.49
C PRO A 29 -59.80 30.72 8.38
N LYS A 30 -60.25 31.11 7.18
CA LYS A 30 -60.31 30.39 5.89
C LYS A 30 -58.90 30.02 5.32
N PRO A 31 -58.81 29.11 4.33
CA PRO A 31 -57.57 28.46 3.91
C PRO A 31 -56.70 29.36 3.01
N LYS A 32 -55.37 29.24 3.14
CA LYS A 32 -54.36 29.91 2.30
C LYS A 32 -53.71 28.86 1.38
N PRO A 33 -53.51 29.11 0.08
CA PRO A 33 -53.19 28.05 -0.88
C PRO A 33 -51.70 27.67 -0.86
N ALA A 34 -51.48 26.37 -1.09
CA ALA A 34 -50.29 25.66 -1.58
C ALA A 34 -48.89 26.20 -1.26
N ALA A 35 -48.17 25.45 -0.44
CA ALA A 35 -46.73 25.23 -0.62
C ALA A 35 -46.44 23.73 -0.41
N THR A 36 -46.07 23.06 -1.49
CA THR A 36 -45.71 21.64 -1.55
C THR A 36 -44.54 21.35 -0.60
N PRO A 37 -44.61 20.36 0.31
CA PRO A 37 -43.41 19.90 0.97
C PRO A 37 -42.58 19.13 -0.04
N SER A 38 -41.44 19.72 -0.42
CA SER A 38 -40.43 19.10 -1.25
C SER A 38 -39.99 17.78 -0.62
N LYS A 39 -39.78 16.79 -1.49
CA LYS A 39 -39.28 15.45 -1.17
C LYS A 39 -37.89 15.57 -0.54
N ARG A 40 -37.83 15.78 0.78
CA ARG A 40 -36.58 15.82 1.54
C ARG A 40 -36.08 14.39 1.66
N TRP A 41 -34.91 14.14 1.10
CA TRP A 41 -34.20 12.87 1.19
C TRP A 41 -34.10 12.41 2.65
N GLN A 42 -34.93 11.45 3.05
CA GLN A 42 -34.79 10.74 4.32
C GLN A 42 -33.67 9.73 4.13
N LEU A 43 -32.44 10.14 4.43
CA LEU A 43 -31.34 9.20 4.56
C LEU A 43 -31.58 8.38 5.84
N PRO A 44 -31.38 7.04 5.81
CA PRO A 44 -31.47 6.23 7.01
C PRO A 44 -30.50 6.75 8.07
N SER A 45 -30.98 6.81 9.32
CA SER A 45 -30.19 7.26 10.47
C SER A 45 -28.88 6.47 10.57
N PHE A 46 -27.75 7.17 10.65
CA PHE A 46 -26.44 6.55 10.89
C PHE A 46 -26.42 5.71 12.18
N ALA A 47 -27.31 5.98 13.15
CA ALA A 47 -27.40 5.19 14.38
C ALA A 47 -27.75 3.72 14.13
N SER A 48 -28.49 3.40 13.06
CA SER A 48 -28.80 2.02 12.65
C SER A 48 -27.55 1.24 12.22
N ILE A 49 -26.55 1.94 11.67
CA ILE A 49 -25.31 1.34 11.17
C ILE A 49 -24.38 0.99 12.34
N PHE A 50 -24.38 1.81 13.41
CA PHE A 50 -23.51 1.61 14.56
C PHE A 50 -24.13 0.79 15.70
N GLY A 51 -25.46 0.73 15.80
CA GLY A 51 -26.13 -0.05 16.86
C GLY A 51 -25.85 -1.56 16.81
N GLY A 52 -25.59 -2.11 15.62
CA GLY A 52 -25.20 -3.51 15.46
C GLY A 52 -23.79 -3.83 15.98
N LEU A 53 -22.90 -2.82 16.05
CA LEU A 53 -21.53 -3.00 16.50
C LEU A 53 -21.42 -3.07 18.03
N GLU A 54 -22.28 -2.36 18.78
CA GLU A 54 -22.31 -2.48 20.24
C GLU A 54 -22.65 -3.90 20.70
N SER A 55 -23.61 -4.54 20.03
CA SER A 55 -23.99 -5.92 20.36
C SER A 55 -22.96 -6.95 19.86
N TRP A 56 -22.18 -6.62 18.83
CA TRP A 56 -21.10 -7.46 18.32
C TRP A 56 -19.86 -7.42 19.22
N VAL A 57 -19.61 -6.30 19.89
CA VAL A 57 -18.46 -6.10 20.79
C VAL A 57 -18.65 -6.80 22.14
N ILE A 58 -19.88 -6.94 22.65
CA ILE A 58 -20.12 -7.49 24.00
C ILE A 58 -20.29 -9.02 24.00
N ASN A 59 -20.60 -9.65 22.86
CA ASN A 59 -20.86 -11.09 22.77
C ASN A 59 -19.77 -11.87 22.02
N TYR A 60 -18.54 -11.37 22.03
CA TYR A 60 -17.38 -12.11 21.55
C TYR A 60 -17.04 -13.19 22.58
N ASN A 61 -17.81 -14.27 22.58
CA ASN A 61 -17.60 -15.43 23.43
C ASN A 61 -16.43 -16.26 22.86
N PRO A 62 -15.22 -16.18 23.44
CA PRO A 62 -14.02 -16.84 22.89
C PRO A 62 -14.16 -18.37 22.87
N ASP A 63 -15.03 -18.94 23.69
CA ASP A 63 -15.23 -20.40 23.79
C ASP A 63 -15.95 -20.99 22.55
N ARG A 64 -16.69 -20.17 21.79
CA ARG A 64 -17.39 -20.61 20.55
C ARG A 64 -16.48 -20.68 19.33
N GLN A 65 -15.39 -19.90 19.28
CA GLN A 65 -14.48 -19.91 18.13
C GLN A 65 -13.73 -21.24 18.01
N MET A 66 -13.50 -21.93 19.13
CA MET A 66 -12.85 -23.24 19.15
C MET A 66 -13.73 -24.35 18.55
N GLN A 67 -15.06 -24.25 18.61
CA GLN A 67 -15.96 -25.29 18.11
C GLN A 67 -16.11 -25.28 16.59
N VAL A 68 -16.02 -24.10 15.96
CA VAL A 68 -16.04 -23.97 14.49
C VAL A 68 -14.73 -24.47 13.88
N LEU A 69 -13.60 -24.24 14.56
CA LEU A 69 -12.29 -24.77 14.16
C LEU A 69 -12.17 -26.29 14.35
N LYS A 70 -12.82 -26.85 15.38
CA LYS A 70 -12.89 -28.31 15.59
C LYS A 70 -13.64 -29.04 14.48
N GLY A 71 -14.59 -28.39 13.81
CA GLY A 71 -15.32 -28.97 12.67
C GLY A 71 -14.48 -29.17 11.40
N VAL A 72 -13.28 -28.57 11.33
CA VAL A 72 -12.39 -28.61 10.14
C VAL A 72 -11.21 -29.60 10.34
N GLY A 73 -11.19 -30.36 11.44
CA GLY A 73 -10.20 -31.44 11.64
C GLY A 73 -8.84 -30.99 12.19
N LEU A 74 -8.76 -29.79 12.76
CA LEU A 74 -7.58 -29.28 13.47
C LEU A 74 -7.70 -29.59 14.97
N GLU A 75 -7.82 -30.87 15.32
CA GLU A 75 -8.04 -31.31 16.71
C GLU A 75 -6.77 -31.24 17.59
N THR A 76 -5.60 -31.03 16.98
CA THR A 76 -4.29 -31.09 17.68
C THR A 76 -3.41 -29.85 17.51
N SER A 77 -3.83 -28.85 16.73
CA SER A 77 -2.98 -27.69 16.45
C SER A 77 -3.19 -26.63 17.52
N ASN A 78 -2.20 -26.47 18.40
CA ASN A 78 -2.16 -25.38 19.37
C ASN A 78 -2.38 -24.06 18.62
N TRP A 79 -3.12 -23.10 19.18
CA TRP A 79 -3.28 -21.76 18.58
C TRP A 79 -1.93 -21.11 18.20
N LEU A 80 -0.87 -21.55 18.88
CA LEU A 80 0.54 -21.24 18.66
C LEU A 80 1.04 -21.71 17.28
N ASP A 81 0.63 -22.89 16.81
CA ASP A 81 0.94 -23.38 15.46
C ASP A 81 0.24 -22.56 14.38
N LEU A 82 -0.99 -22.11 14.62
CA LEU A 82 -1.71 -21.24 13.69
C LEU A 82 -1.06 -19.85 13.60
N MET A 83 -0.63 -19.30 14.74
CA MET A 83 0.18 -18.09 14.78
C MET A 83 1.52 -18.28 14.07
N LEU A 84 2.20 -19.40 14.31
CA LEU A 84 3.47 -19.70 13.68
C LEU A 84 3.32 -19.84 12.16
N ALA A 85 2.28 -20.54 11.68
CA ALA A 85 1.96 -20.67 10.27
C ALA A 85 1.61 -19.32 9.64
N GLY A 86 0.88 -18.44 10.35
CA GLY A 86 0.58 -17.09 9.90
C GLY A 86 1.84 -16.22 9.76
N VAL A 87 2.71 -16.23 10.77
CA VAL A 87 3.99 -15.52 10.74
C VAL A 87 4.88 -16.04 9.61
N LEU A 88 4.97 -17.36 9.44
CA LEU A 88 5.75 -17.97 8.37
C LEU A 88 5.19 -17.60 7.00
N GLY A 89 3.86 -17.59 6.84
CA GLY A 89 3.20 -17.18 5.60
C GLY A 89 3.48 -15.73 5.23
N VAL A 90 3.38 -14.81 6.20
CA VAL A 90 3.73 -13.40 5.99
C VAL A 90 5.21 -13.24 5.68
N ALA A 91 6.10 -13.95 6.38
CA ALA A 91 7.54 -13.91 6.12
C ALA A 91 7.88 -14.38 4.70
N VAL A 92 7.26 -15.47 4.22
CA VAL A 92 7.46 -15.97 2.85
C VAL A 92 6.96 -14.96 1.82
N LEU A 93 5.79 -14.34 2.04
CA LEU A 93 5.28 -13.31 1.14
C LEU A 93 6.18 -12.07 1.11
N LEU A 94 6.67 -11.63 2.27
CA LEU A 94 7.58 -10.49 2.39
C LEU A 94 8.92 -10.77 1.70
N CYS A 95 9.49 -11.96 1.94
CA CYS A 95 10.72 -12.41 1.28
C CYS A 95 10.53 -12.51 -0.24
N GLY A 96 9.40 -13.09 -0.70
CA GLY A 96 9.06 -13.15 -2.12
C GLY A 96 8.93 -11.76 -2.75
N TYR A 97 8.24 -10.84 -2.08
CA TYR A 97 8.10 -9.45 -2.51
C TYR A 97 9.46 -8.74 -2.58
N LEU A 98 10.29 -8.87 -1.54
CA LEU A 98 11.63 -8.30 -1.49
C LEU A 98 12.55 -8.86 -2.58
N LEU A 99 12.47 -10.17 -2.86
CA LEU A 99 13.22 -10.81 -3.95
C LEU A 99 12.79 -10.29 -5.33
N ILE A 100 11.49 -10.18 -5.58
CA ILE A 100 10.95 -9.65 -6.83
C ILE A 100 11.31 -8.16 -6.97
N ALA A 101 11.17 -7.39 -5.90
CA ALA A 101 11.55 -5.98 -5.86
C ALA A 101 13.05 -5.82 -6.10
N TRP A 102 13.89 -6.64 -5.49
CA TRP A 102 15.34 -6.62 -5.68
C TRP A 102 15.75 -7.00 -7.10
N TRP A 103 15.10 -7.99 -7.72
CA TRP A 103 15.33 -8.32 -9.13
C TRP A 103 14.85 -7.23 -10.08
N ARG A 104 13.78 -6.51 -9.72
CA ARG A 104 13.30 -5.36 -10.49
C ARG A 104 14.19 -4.12 -10.30
N LEU A 105 14.78 -3.96 -9.12
CA LEU A 105 15.73 -2.89 -8.76
C LEU A 105 17.18 -3.21 -9.14
N ARG A 106 17.50 -4.45 -9.53
CA ARG A 106 18.64 -4.74 -10.41
C ARG A 106 18.36 -4.14 -11.78
N THR A 107 18.33 -2.82 -11.78
CA THR A 107 18.02 -1.94 -12.86
C THR A 107 18.99 -2.14 -14.01
N PRO A 108 18.61 -1.75 -15.24
CA PRO A 108 19.50 -1.74 -16.40
C PRO A 108 20.86 -1.07 -16.13
N THR A 109 20.93 -0.16 -15.17
CA THR A 109 22.15 0.53 -14.72
C THR A 109 23.26 -0.42 -14.28
N ASP A 110 22.94 -1.53 -13.62
CA ASP A 110 23.92 -2.53 -13.19
C ASP A 110 24.46 -3.33 -14.38
N VAL A 111 23.57 -3.75 -15.29
CA VAL A 111 23.95 -4.46 -16.54
C VAL A 111 24.87 -3.61 -17.41
N VAL A 112 24.58 -2.31 -17.53
CA VAL A 112 25.42 -1.37 -18.30
C VAL A 112 26.79 -1.23 -17.67
N THR A 113 26.87 -1.08 -16.34
CA THR A 113 28.13 -0.92 -15.61
C THR A 113 28.98 -2.19 -15.69
N GLN A 114 28.36 -3.37 -15.54
CA GLN A 114 29.03 -4.66 -15.68
C GLN A 114 29.53 -4.92 -17.12
N SER A 115 28.73 -4.54 -18.12
CA SER A 115 29.13 -4.68 -19.53
C SER A 115 30.30 -3.76 -19.85
N TRP A 116 30.25 -2.52 -19.36
CA TRP A 116 31.34 -1.56 -19.51
C TRP A 116 32.64 -2.01 -18.83
N SER A 117 32.57 -2.54 -17.60
CA SER A 117 33.78 -3.04 -16.92
C SER A 117 34.41 -4.22 -17.66
N ARG A 118 33.61 -5.17 -18.15
CA ARG A 118 34.09 -6.29 -18.98
C ARG A 118 34.78 -5.82 -20.25
N PHE A 119 34.22 -4.80 -20.90
CA PHE A 119 34.80 -4.18 -22.09
C PHE A 119 36.17 -3.56 -21.77
N CYS A 120 36.27 -2.75 -20.72
CA CYS A 120 37.53 -2.17 -20.27
C CYS A 120 38.57 -3.24 -19.91
N SER A 121 38.19 -4.29 -19.18
CA SER A 121 39.10 -5.40 -18.85
C SER A 121 39.58 -6.15 -20.09
N ARG A 122 38.77 -6.24 -21.16
CA ARG A 122 39.22 -6.86 -22.42
C ARG A 122 40.22 -5.97 -23.15
N LEU A 123 40.03 -4.65 -23.12
CA LEU A 123 40.95 -3.68 -23.71
C LEU A 123 42.25 -3.58 -22.92
N GLU A 124 42.21 -3.70 -21.60
CA GLU A 124 43.41 -3.81 -20.76
C GLU A 124 44.30 -4.97 -21.22
N LYS A 125 43.70 -6.14 -21.49
CA LYS A 125 44.43 -7.30 -22.05
C LYS A 125 45.01 -7.04 -23.43
N LEU A 126 44.45 -6.09 -24.19
CA LEU A 126 44.94 -5.67 -25.50
C LEU A 126 46.02 -4.58 -25.42
N GLY A 127 46.43 -4.18 -24.21
CA GLY A 127 47.42 -3.13 -23.96
C GLY A 127 46.83 -1.73 -23.79
N LEU A 128 45.49 -1.60 -23.72
CA LEU A 128 44.76 -0.35 -23.69
C LEU A 128 44.03 -0.14 -22.35
N PRO A 129 44.74 0.06 -21.23
CA PRO A 129 44.10 0.26 -19.94
C PRO A 129 43.35 1.59 -19.88
N LYS A 130 42.18 1.59 -19.25
CA LYS A 130 41.41 2.82 -18.98
C LYS A 130 41.94 3.47 -17.71
N LEU A 131 42.26 4.76 -17.76
CA LEU A 131 42.67 5.52 -16.58
C LEU A 131 41.45 5.99 -15.77
N SER A 132 41.58 6.05 -14.44
CA SER A 132 40.49 6.43 -13.54
C SER A 132 39.98 7.86 -13.74
N HIS A 133 40.87 8.76 -14.17
CA HIS A 133 40.56 10.18 -14.44
C HIS A 133 40.19 10.45 -15.90
N GLU A 134 40.22 9.43 -16.77
CA GLU A 134 39.98 9.59 -18.19
C GLU A 134 38.48 9.44 -18.49
N CYS A 135 37.92 10.43 -19.18
CA CYS A 135 36.53 10.39 -19.62
C CYS A 135 36.33 9.30 -20.69
N PRO A 136 35.15 8.66 -20.78
CA PRO A 136 34.90 7.63 -21.80
C PRO A 136 35.18 8.08 -23.24
N ARG A 137 34.90 9.36 -23.56
CA ARG A 137 35.18 9.94 -24.89
C ARG A 137 36.68 10.12 -25.16
N ASP A 138 37.46 10.48 -24.14
CA ASP A 138 38.90 10.67 -24.29
C ASP A 138 39.61 9.31 -24.39
N TYR A 139 39.16 8.35 -23.58
CA TYR A 139 39.60 6.96 -23.67
C TYR A 139 39.36 6.40 -25.07
N LEU A 140 38.18 6.66 -25.65
CA LEU A 140 37.87 6.27 -27.02
C LEU A 140 38.85 6.87 -28.02
N LYS A 141 39.06 8.19 -28.00
CA LYS A 141 39.98 8.87 -28.94
C LYS A 141 41.39 8.30 -28.88
N ARG A 142 41.88 8.00 -27.67
CA ARG A 142 43.20 7.40 -27.47
C ARG A 142 43.23 5.96 -27.98
N ALA A 143 42.26 5.14 -27.59
CA ALA A 143 42.19 3.73 -28.00
C ALA A 143 42.00 3.57 -29.51
N SER A 144 41.22 4.43 -30.16
CA SER A 144 41.04 4.44 -31.62
C SER A 144 42.31 4.88 -32.35
N GLY A 145 43.10 5.77 -31.75
CA GLY A 145 44.39 6.19 -32.29
C GLY A 145 45.46 5.10 -32.20
N GLU A 146 45.48 4.35 -31.10
CA GLU A 146 46.42 3.24 -30.88
C GLU A 146 46.05 1.99 -31.69
N LYS A 147 44.76 1.69 -31.86
CA LYS A 147 44.25 0.56 -32.64
C LYS A 147 43.15 0.97 -33.63
N PRO A 148 43.52 1.54 -34.79
CA PRO A 148 42.55 1.99 -35.79
C PRO A 148 41.69 0.85 -36.37
N GLU A 149 42.20 -0.39 -36.34
CA GLU A 149 41.46 -1.58 -36.79
C GLU A 149 40.20 -1.88 -35.95
N LEU A 150 40.18 -1.47 -34.67
CA LEU A 150 39.05 -1.65 -33.75
C LEU A 150 38.21 -0.39 -33.58
N ALA A 151 38.62 0.74 -34.17
CA ALA A 151 38.04 2.06 -33.91
C ALA A 151 36.53 2.08 -34.11
N ALA A 152 36.02 1.51 -35.21
CA ALA A 152 34.57 1.49 -35.48
C ALA A 152 33.76 0.75 -34.39
N VAL A 153 34.30 -0.37 -33.87
CA VAL A 153 33.62 -1.15 -32.83
C VAL A 153 33.72 -0.44 -31.48
N LEU A 154 34.87 0.15 -31.17
CA LEU A 154 35.08 0.98 -29.98
C LEU A 154 34.11 2.16 -29.94
N GLU A 155 33.97 2.88 -31.06
CA GLU A 155 33.08 4.03 -31.18
C GLU A 155 31.62 3.65 -30.91
N ASP A 156 31.12 2.57 -31.52
CA ASP A 156 29.74 2.11 -31.35
C ASP A 156 29.42 1.72 -29.89
N VAL A 157 30.32 0.95 -29.25
CA VAL A 157 30.16 0.53 -27.84
C VAL A 157 30.20 1.74 -26.89
N VAL A 158 31.19 2.64 -27.07
CA VAL A 158 31.37 3.79 -26.17
C VAL A 158 30.26 4.82 -26.36
N ALA A 159 29.84 5.09 -27.60
CA ALA A 159 28.74 6.01 -27.89
C ALA A 159 27.44 5.53 -27.22
N ARG A 160 27.12 4.24 -27.34
CA ARG A 160 25.94 3.66 -26.67
C ARG A 160 26.05 3.71 -25.16
N TYR A 161 27.21 3.41 -24.59
CA TYR A 161 27.43 3.57 -23.15
C TYR A 161 27.17 5.00 -22.69
N ILE A 162 27.68 6.00 -23.43
CA ILE A 162 27.49 7.42 -23.11
C ILE A 162 26.00 7.79 -23.20
N GLU A 163 25.31 7.36 -24.24
CA GLU A 163 23.87 7.62 -24.42
C GLU A 163 23.04 7.05 -23.26
N ILE A 164 23.32 5.82 -22.84
CA ILE A 164 22.59 5.20 -21.73
C ILE A 164 22.94 5.89 -20.39
N ARG A 165 24.23 6.15 -20.14
CA ARG A 165 24.70 6.67 -18.83
C ARG A 165 24.46 8.16 -18.64
N TYR A 166 24.60 8.95 -19.69
CA TYR A 166 24.56 10.41 -19.65
C TYR A 166 23.43 11.01 -20.50
N GLY A 167 22.81 10.23 -21.39
CA GLY A 167 21.69 10.70 -22.22
C GLY A 167 20.31 10.56 -21.57
N GLY A 168 20.22 10.10 -20.32
CA GLY A 168 18.95 9.96 -19.59
C GLY A 168 18.03 8.85 -20.12
N ASN A 169 18.56 7.96 -20.97
CA ASN A 169 17.79 6.89 -21.60
C ASN A 169 17.95 5.58 -20.80
N ASP A 170 17.14 5.41 -19.76
CA ASP A 170 17.07 4.17 -18.94
C ASP A 170 16.29 3.05 -19.64
N ASN A 171 16.46 2.90 -20.96
CA ASN A 171 15.77 1.88 -21.73
C ASN A 171 16.45 0.51 -21.53
N PRO A 172 15.74 -0.50 -20.97
CA PRO A 172 16.32 -1.83 -20.75
C PRO A 172 16.75 -2.53 -22.04
N LYS A 173 16.14 -2.21 -23.18
CA LYS A 173 16.56 -2.75 -24.49
C LYS A 173 17.93 -2.22 -24.90
N ALA A 174 18.21 -0.94 -24.65
CA ALA A 174 19.50 -0.33 -24.99
C ALA A 174 20.64 -0.96 -24.16
N ALA A 175 20.40 -1.21 -22.87
CA ALA A 175 21.33 -1.92 -21.99
C ALA A 175 21.63 -3.36 -22.49
N ALA A 176 20.60 -4.10 -22.91
CA ALA A 176 20.77 -5.44 -23.46
C ALA A 176 21.56 -5.44 -24.78
N MET A 177 21.33 -4.45 -25.64
CA MET A 177 22.10 -4.29 -26.88
C MET A 177 23.58 -3.98 -26.60
N LEU A 178 23.88 -3.10 -25.63
CA LEU A 178 25.25 -2.82 -25.21
C LEU A 178 25.95 -4.10 -24.73
N LYS A 179 25.28 -4.89 -23.88
CA LYS A 179 25.81 -6.18 -23.42
C LYS A 179 26.15 -7.09 -24.60
N GLN A 180 25.24 -7.23 -25.56
CA GLN A 180 25.45 -8.08 -26.73
C GLN A 180 26.61 -7.58 -27.62
N GLN A 181 26.75 -6.26 -27.81
CA GLN A 181 27.89 -5.68 -28.55
C GLN A 181 29.22 -6.00 -27.87
N VAL A 182 29.29 -5.85 -26.54
CA VAL A 182 30.50 -6.18 -25.76
C VAL A 182 30.81 -7.67 -25.84
N GLU A 183 29.82 -8.55 -25.72
CA GLU A 183 30.01 -10.01 -25.85
C GLU A 183 30.53 -10.40 -27.25
N ARG A 184 29.99 -9.79 -28.31
CA ARG A 184 30.47 -9.99 -29.68
C ARG A 184 31.90 -9.50 -29.86
N PHE A 185 32.24 -8.33 -29.31
CA PHE A 185 33.60 -7.81 -29.35
C PHE A 185 34.58 -8.76 -28.67
N ILE A 186 34.25 -9.23 -27.47
CA ILE A 186 35.09 -10.18 -26.72
C ILE A 186 35.28 -11.49 -27.48
N ALA A 187 34.25 -11.97 -28.19
CA ALA A 187 34.33 -13.18 -28.99
C ALA A 187 35.21 -13.03 -30.26
N MET A 188 35.36 -11.81 -30.78
CA MET A 188 36.14 -11.52 -31.99
C MET A 188 37.60 -11.18 -31.69
N SER A 189 37.88 -10.57 -30.54
CA SER A 189 39.21 -10.14 -30.09
C SER A 189 39.98 -11.23 -29.37
#